data_AF-A0A533YE67-F1
#
_entry.id   AF-A0A533YE67-F1
#
_cell.length_a   1.000
_cell.length_b   1.000
_cell.length_c   1.000
_cell.angle_alpha   90.00
_cell.angle_beta   90.00
_cell.angle_gamma   90.00
#
_symmetry.space_group_name_H-M   'P 1'
#
loop_
_entity.id
_entity.type
_entity.pdbx_description
1 polymer ?
#
loop_
_entity_poly.entity_id
_entity_poly.type
_entity_poly.pdbx_seq_one_letter_code
_entity_poly.pdbx_strand_id
1 'polypeptide(L)'
;MATGSPISAHSHHPLAALLSALLPGLGHAIRRRPEQAATTFVITAALLGCAWGIGSLTGRGAAIFFLMLLVLPWWAFQSYDAFLPHAPAQAGLARFGCTLKVVWSRAHDVRYLGALFLLTAFTDLYIIIANPDYALTIFCTKPAGLWGGLAKAQSPTLHTLIGYGFMRLRRWSLLLYLAYAAFGFLNATANYACFGYGRVRTVFLLTLAAFTAYVLWRRQCFDAIEVGIPRL
;
A
#
# COMPACT_ATOMS: atom_id res chain seq x y z
N MET A 1 21.45 9.41 -49.54
CA MET A 1 21.12 8.20 -48.74
C MET A 1 21.67 8.39 -47.34
N ALA A 2 20.81 8.75 -46.39
CA ALA A 2 21.07 8.67 -44.96
C ALA A 2 19.69 8.60 -44.27
N THR A 3 19.14 7.39 -44.20
CA THR A 3 17.91 7.09 -43.45
C THR A 3 18.25 7.03 -41.96
N GLY A 4 18.32 8.20 -41.33
CA GLY A 4 18.34 8.31 -39.87
C GLY A 4 16.92 8.20 -39.34
N SER A 5 16.41 6.97 -39.19
CA SER A 5 15.17 6.74 -38.46
C SER A 5 15.34 7.28 -37.03
N PRO A 6 14.48 8.19 -36.53
CA PRO A 6 14.58 8.66 -35.17
C PRO A 6 14.32 7.47 -34.24
N ILE A 7 15.24 7.24 -33.31
CA ILE A 7 15.08 6.31 -32.19
C ILE A 7 13.75 6.69 -31.51
N SER A 8 12.72 5.86 -31.71
CA SER A 8 11.41 6.10 -31.12
C SER A 8 11.58 6.10 -29.61
N ALA A 9 11.43 7.27 -29.00
CA ALA A 9 11.43 7.44 -27.56
C ALA A 9 10.53 6.36 -26.94
N HIS A 10 11.13 5.54 -26.09
CA HIS A 10 10.49 4.48 -25.31
C HIS A 10 9.46 5.09 -24.34
N SER A 11 8.31 5.47 -24.89
CA SER A 11 7.27 6.18 -24.16
C SER A 11 6.57 5.25 -23.18
N HIS A 12 6.27 5.80 -22.01
CA HIS A 12 5.41 5.16 -21.04
C HIS A 12 4.02 4.91 -21.64
N HIS A 13 3.42 3.75 -21.36
CA HIS A 13 2.09 3.40 -21.90
C HIS A 13 1.04 3.40 -20.77
N PRO A 14 0.37 4.55 -20.52
CA PRO A 14 -0.64 4.65 -19.46
C PRO A 14 -1.84 3.71 -19.72
N LEU A 15 -2.19 3.49 -21.00
CA LEU A 15 -3.25 2.56 -21.38
C LEU A 15 -2.92 1.12 -20.95
N ALA A 16 -1.67 0.67 -21.11
CA ALA A 16 -1.27 -0.67 -20.70
C ALA A 16 -1.40 -0.84 -19.18
N ALA A 17 -1.00 0.18 -18.41
CA ALA A 17 -1.14 0.19 -16.96
C ALA A 17 -2.62 0.11 -16.53
N LEU A 18 -3.48 0.92 -17.17
CA LEU A 18 -4.92 0.93 -16.91
C LEU A 18 -5.55 -0.43 -17.20
N LEU A 19 -5.21 -1.03 -18.34
CA LEU A 19 -5.74 -2.34 -18.72
C LEU A 19 -5.25 -3.45 -17.80
N SER A 20 -3.99 -3.41 -17.38
CA SER A 20 -3.47 -4.31 -16.34
C SER A 20 -4.14 -4.09 -14.98
N ALA A 21 -4.53 -2.85 -14.64
CA ALA A 21 -5.25 -2.57 -13.40
C ALA A 21 -6.67 -3.16 -13.42
N LEU A 22 -7.34 -3.15 -14.58
CA LEU A 22 -8.66 -3.76 -14.76
C LEU A 22 -8.59 -5.29 -14.83
N LEU A 23 -7.64 -5.83 -15.59
CA LEU A 23 -7.44 -7.27 -15.76
C LEU A 23 -5.94 -7.61 -15.70
N PRO A 24 -5.50 -8.39 -14.70
CA PRO A 24 -4.08 -8.75 -14.54
C PRO A 24 -3.46 -9.32 -15.81
N GLY A 25 -2.33 -8.76 -16.23
CA GLY A 25 -1.61 -9.21 -17.42
C GLY A 25 -2.13 -8.68 -18.76
N LEU A 26 -3.28 -8.00 -18.81
CA LEU A 26 -3.83 -7.48 -20.07
C LEU A 26 -2.95 -6.38 -20.70
N GLY A 27 -2.37 -5.51 -19.88
CA GLY A 27 -1.40 -4.50 -20.32
C GLY A 27 -0.15 -5.13 -20.95
N HIS A 28 0.32 -6.25 -20.41
CA HIS A 28 1.43 -7.01 -20.98
C HIS A 28 1.06 -7.66 -22.31
N ALA A 29 -0.16 -8.21 -22.42
CA ALA A 29 -0.64 -8.84 -23.65
C ALA A 29 -0.69 -7.85 -24.83
N ILE A 30 -1.27 -6.66 -24.62
CA ILE A 30 -1.35 -5.61 -25.66
C ILE A 30 0.02 -5.08 -26.05
N ARG A 31 0.98 -5.15 -25.14
CA ARG A 31 2.39 -4.82 -25.42
C ARG A 31 3.17 -5.97 -26.04
N ARG A 32 2.48 -7.01 -26.52
CA ARG A 32 3.05 -8.21 -27.15
C ARG A 32 4.04 -8.95 -26.24
N ARG A 33 3.73 -9.02 -24.95
CA ARG A 33 4.51 -9.75 -23.94
C ARG A 33 3.69 -10.92 -23.37
N PRO A 34 3.41 -11.96 -24.17
CA PRO A 34 2.48 -13.02 -23.79
C PRO A 34 2.98 -13.84 -22.59
N GLU A 35 4.28 -14.06 -22.48
CA GLU A 35 4.86 -14.76 -21.32
C GLU A 35 4.60 -14.02 -20.01
N GLN A 36 4.85 -12.70 -19.98
CA GLN A 36 4.61 -11.86 -18.81
C GLN A 36 3.12 -11.76 -18.47
N ALA A 37 2.26 -11.69 -19.50
CA ALA A 37 0.82 -11.72 -19.32
C ALA A 37 0.36 -13.04 -18.67
N ALA A 38 0.84 -14.18 -19.18
CA ALA A 38 0.52 -15.51 -18.66
C ALA A 38 1.01 -15.69 -17.22
N THR A 39 2.27 -15.35 -16.93
CA THR A 39 2.81 -15.41 -15.56
C THR A 39 2.00 -14.52 -14.61
N THR A 40 1.67 -13.30 -15.03
CA THR A 40 0.90 -12.37 -14.20
C THR A 40 -0.50 -12.90 -13.91
N PHE A 41 -1.16 -13.44 -14.91
CA PHE A 41 -2.48 -14.04 -14.78
C PHE A 41 -2.45 -15.24 -13.81
N VAL A 42 -1.49 -16.16 -13.98
CA VAL A 42 -1.34 -17.35 -13.14
C VAL A 42 -1.08 -16.97 -11.68
N ILE A 43 -0.14 -16.07 -11.42
CA ILE A 43 0.17 -15.61 -10.05
C ILE A 43 -1.08 -14.96 -9.43
N THR A 44 -1.77 -14.12 -10.18
CA THR A 44 -2.96 -13.43 -9.66
C THR A 44 -4.10 -14.40 -9.37
N ALA A 45 -4.33 -15.38 -10.26
CA ALA A 45 -5.32 -16.44 -10.05
C ALA A 45 -4.99 -17.28 -8.81
N ALA A 46 -3.72 -17.64 -8.63
CA ALA A 46 -3.25 -18.37 -7.44
C ALA A 46 -3.47 -17.56 -6.16
N LEU A 47 -3.09 -16.28 -6.16
CA LEU A 47 -3.30 -15.36 -5.03
C LEU A 47 -4.78 -15.19 -4.67
N LEU A 48 -5.66 -15.04 -5.67
CA LEU A 48 -7.10 -14.96 -5.45
C LEU A 48 -7.68 -16.28 -4.94
N GLY A 49 -7.20 -17.42 -5.46
CA GLY A 49 -7.56 -18.75 -4.95
C GLY A 49 -7.16 -18.93 -3.49
N CYS A 50 -5.94 -18.51 -3.11
CA CYS A 50 -5.49 -18.48 -1.72
C CYS A 50 -6.37 -17.56 -0.86
N ALA A 51 -6.68 -16.36 -1.32
CA ALA A 51 -7.54 -15.42 -0.59
C ALA A 51 -8.94 -16.02 -0.34
N TRP A 52 -9.51 -16.67 -1.35
CA TRP A 52 -10.79 -17.37 -1.23
C TRP A 52 -10.71 -18.53 -0.23
N GLY A 53 -9.67 -19.37 -0.31
CA GLY A 53 -9.44 -20.48 0.62
C GLY A 53 -9.23 -20.01 2.07
N ILE A 54 -8.47 -18.94 2.29
CA ILE A 54 -8.32 -18.31 3.61
C ILE A 54 -9.68 -17.82 4.11
N GLY A 55 -10.47 -17.19 3.23
CA GLY A 55 -11.80 -16.68 3.57
C GLY A 55 -12.77 -17.77 3.99
N SER A 56 -12.76 -18.91 3.31
CA SER A 56 -13.61 -20.06 3.64
C SER A 56 -13.18 -20.76 4.93
N LEU A 57 -11.89 -20.83 5.23
CA LEU A 57 -11.36 -21.55 6.40
C LEU A 57 -11.29 -20.70 7.68
N THR A 58 -10.93 -19.42 7.56
CA THR A 58 -10.59 -18.56 8.72
C THR A 58 -11.49 -17.32 8.86
N GLY A 59 -12.32 -17.07 7.85
CA GLY A 59 -13.31 -16.00 7.82
C GLY A 59 -12.91 -14.81 6.95
N ARG A 60 -13.91 -13.97 6.64
CA ARG A 60 -13.78 -12.83 5.71
C ARG A 60 -12.69 -11.83 6.09
N GLY A 61 -12.50 -11.57 7.39
CA GLY A 61 -11.49 -10.61 7.86
C GLY A 61 -10.05 -11.02 7.50
N ALA A 62 -9.73 -12.31 7.60
CA ALA A 62 -8.41 -12.82 7.23
C ALA A 62 -8.18 -12.78 5.70
N ALA A 63 -9.21 -13.06 4.92
CA ALA A 63 -9.14 -12.91 3.45
C ALA A 63 -8.92 -11.45 3.05
N ILE A 64 -9.65 -10.50 3.64
CA ILE A 64 -9.46 -9.06 3.38
C ILE A 64 -8.04 -8.64 3.75
N PHE A 65 -7.54 -9.08 4.91
CA PHE A 65 -6.17 -8.80 5.33
C PHE A 65 -5.13 -9.35 4.34
N PHE A 66 -5.30 -10.60 3.89
CA PHE A 66 -4.44 -11.21 2.86
C PHE A 66 -4.50 -10.46 1.53
N LEU A 67 -5.70 -10.06 1.10
CA LEU A 67 -5.90 -9.26 -0.11
C LEU A 67 -5.13 -7.94 -0.02
N MET A 68 -5.26 -7.21 1.09
CA MET A 68 -4.56 -5.94 1.31
C MET A 68 -3.04 -6.11 1.39
N LEU A 69 -2.55 -7.20 2.00
CA LEU A 69 -1.12 -7.40 2.25
C LEU A 69 -0.35 -7.96 1.05
N LEU A 70 -0.98 -8.79 0.21
CA LEU A 70 -0.28 -9.50 -0.87
C LEU A 70 -0.91 -9.28 -2.24
N VAL A 71 -2.23 -9.40 -2.35
CA VAL A 71 -2.89 -9.32 -3.66
C VAL A 71 -2.86 -7.91 -4.22
N LEU A 72 -3.20 -6.91 -3.40
CA LEU A 72 -3.22 -5.51 -3.83
C LEU A 72 -1.82 -4.97 -4.19
N PRO A 73 -0.75 -5.23 -3.40
CA PRO A 73 0.61 -4.86 -3.80
C PRO A 73 1.04 -5.54 -5.10
N TRP A 74 0.74 -6.83 -5.27
CA TRP A 74 1.01 -7.54 -6.52
C TRP A 74 0.27 -6.90 -7.71
N TRP A 75 -1.00 -6.59 -7.52
CA TRP A 75 -1.84 -5.97 -8.56
C TRP A 75 -1.30 -4.61 -9.00
N ALA A 76 -0.91 -3.78 -8.03
CA ALA A 76 -0.27 -2.50 -8.28
C ALA A 76 1.08 -2.67 -8.97
N PHE A 77 1.89 -3.64 -8.51
CA PHE A 77 3.20 -3.93 -9.07
C PHE A 77 3.13 -4.35 -10.55
N GLN A 78 2.26 -5.30 -10.89
CA GLN A 78 2.13 -5.76 -12.29
C GLN A 78 1.57 -4.66 -13.20
N SER A 79 0.65 -3.83 -12.70
CA SER A 79 0.15 -2.66 -13.44
C SER A 79 1.27 -1.65 -13.69
N TYR A 80 2.14 -1.44 -12.71
CA TYR A 80 3.31 -0.58 -12.85
C TYR A 80 4.37 -1.17 -13.79
N ASP A 81 4.59 -2.48 -13.78
CA ASP A 81 5.49 -3.13 -14.75
C ASP A 81 4.98 -2.97 -16.20
N ALA A 82 3.66 -3.05 -16.39
CA ALA A 82 3.01 -2.81 -17.68
C ALA A 82 3.13 -1.35 -18.15
N PHE A 83 3.25 -0.39 -17.22
CA PHE A 83 3.54 1.03 -17.51
C PHE A 83 4.98 1.25 -17.99
N LEU A 84 5.95 0.54 -17.39
CA LEU A 84 7.37 0.77 -17.61
C LEU A 84 7.83 0.38 -19.03
N PRO A 85 8.75 1.13 -19.65
CA PRO A 85 9.24 0.82 -20.99
C PRO A 85 9.78 -0.61 -21.13
N HIS A 86 9.68 -1.15 -22.35
CA HIS A 86 10.21 -2.48 -22.64
C HIS A 86 11.70 -2.38 -22.94
N ALA A 87 12.52 -3.13 -22.21
CA ALA A 87 13.88 -3.43 -22.65
C ALA A 87 13.84 -4.82 -23.30
N PRO A 88 14.22 -4.96 -24.58
CA PRO A 88 14.01 -6.19 -25.36
C PRO A 88 14.78 -7.43 -24.85
N ALA A 89 15.75 -7.25 -23.95
CA ALA A 89 16.62 -8.32 -23.45
C ALA A 89 16.21 -8.90 -22.08
N GLN A 90 15.07 -8.49 -21.49
CA GLN A 90 14.73 -8.86 -20.11
C GLN A 90 13.37 -9.55 -20.01
N ALA A 91 13.41 -10.87 -19.78
CA ALA A 91 12.25 -11.71 -19.50
C ALA A 91 12.34 -12.32 -18.08
N GLY A 92 11.20 -12.81 -17.58
CA GLY A 92 11.10 -13.50 -16.29
C GLY A 92 11.66 -12.74 -15.08
N LEU A 93 12.46 -13.42 -14.25
CA LEU A 93 13.01 -12.90 -13.00
C LEU A 93 13.87 -11.64 -13.19
N ALA A 94 14.60 -11.54 -14.30
CA ALA A 94 15.43 -10.37 -14.59
C ALA A 94 14.56 -9.11 -14.72
N ARG A 95 13.40 -9.22 -15.38
CA ARG A 95 12.44 -8.11 -15.51
C ARG A 95 11.83 -7.74 -14.16
N PHE A 96 11.41 -8.73 -13.39
CA PHE A 96 10.88 -8.52 -12.04
C PHE A 96 11.88 -7.76 -11.15
N GLY A 97 13.16 -8.17 -11.17
CA GLY A 97 14.23 -7.49 -10.46
C GLY A 97 14.44 -6.04 -10.91
N CYS A 98 14.37 -5.76 -12.21
CA CYS A 98 14.45 -4.38 -12.71
C CYS A 98 13.28 -3.52 -12.24
N THR A 99 12.05 -4.02 -12.29
CA THR A 99 10.88 -3.27 -11.81
C THR A 99 10.96 -3.04 -10.30
N LEU A 100 11.38 -4.04 -9.52
CA LEU A 100 11.66 -3.87 -8.10
C LEU A 100 12.72 -2.79 -7.83
N LYS A 101 13.81 -2.79 -8.60
CA LYS A 101 14.87 -1.79 -8.47
C LYS A 101 14.33 -0.38 -8.71
N VAL A 102 13.46 -0.19 -9.70
CA VAL A 102 12.82 1.11 -9.98
C VAL A 102 11.83 1.50 -8.88
N VAL A 103 11.02 0.55 -8.39
CA VAL A 103 10.10 0.79 -7.27
C VAL A 103 10.87 1.24 -6.04
N TRP A 104 11.97 0.55 -5.73
CA TRP A 104 12.84 0.83 -4.60
C TRP A 104 13.54 2.19 -4.71
N SER A 105 14.20 2.46 -5.85
CA SER A 105 14.98 3.70 -6.04
C SER A 105 14.11 4.95 -6.01
N ARG A 106 12.88 4.86 -6.54
CA ARG A 106 11.91 5.95 -6.58
C ARG A 106 10.99 6.00 -5.37
N ALA A 107 11.18 5.13 -4.39
CA ALA A 107 10.37 5.01 -3.18
C ALA A 107 8.85 4.85 -3.46
N HIS A 108 8.50 4.14 -4.53
CA HIS A 108 7.09 3.87 -4.86
C HIS A 108 6.42 2.95 -3.84
N ASP A 109 7.20 2.11 -3.15
CA ASP A 109 6.77 1.31 -2.01
C ASP A 109 6.28 2.19 -0.83
N VAL A 110 7.01 3.24 -0.47
CA VAL A 110 6.59 4.19 0.58
C VAL A 110 5.37 4.99 0.13
N ARG A 111 5.34 5.42 -1.13
CA ARG A 111 4.16 6.11 -1.70
C ARG A 111 2.92 5.21 -1.72
N TYR A 112 3.11 3.91 -1.97
CA TYR A 112 2.04 2.92 -1.91
C TYR A 112 1.48 2.80 -0.48
N LEU A 113 2.33 2.77 0.55
CA LEU A 113 1.87 2.87 1.95
C LEU A 113 1.08 4.16 2.19
N GLY A 114 1.51 5.28 1.60
CA GLY A 114 0.76 6.54 1.64
C GLY A 114 -0.64 6.43 1.01
N ALA A 115 -0.75 5.77 -0.14
CA ALA A 115 -2.03 5.51 -0.79
C ALA A 115 -2.93 4.59 0.06
N LEU A 116 -2.36 3.57 0.71
CA LEU A 116 -3.08 2.73 1.67
C LEU A 116 -3.59 3.53 2.85
N PHE A 117 -2.81 4.47 3.39
CA PHE A 117 -3.28 5.38 4.44
C PHE A 117 -4.48 6.22 4.01
N LEU A 118 -4.49 6.75 2.78
CA LEU A 118 -5.64 7.46 2.25
C LEU A 118 -6.88 6.57 2.08
N LEU A 119 -6.69 5.33 1.60
CA LEU A 119 -7.76 4.36 1.51
C LEU A 119 -8.34 4.04 2.90
N THR A 120 -7.49 3.88 3.91
CA THR A 120 -7.91 3.71 5.30
C THR A 120 -8.65 4.94 5.81
N ALA A 121 -8.20 6.15 5.52
CA ALA A 121 -8.90 7.38 5.91
C ALA A 121 -10.32 7.43 5.34
N PHE A 122 -10.49 7.07 4.07
CA PHE A 122 -11.81 6.99 3.43
C PHE A 122 -12.68 5.92 4.09
N THR A 123 -12.09 4.76 4.39
CA THR A 123 -12.79 3.64 5.05
C THR A 123 -13.24 4.01 6.46
N ASP A 124 -12.38 4.67 7.23
CA ASP A 124 -12.70 5.18 8.57
C ASP A 124 -13.86 6.17 8.52
N LEU A 125 -13.81 7.13 7.58
CA LEU A 125 -14.89 8.10 7.40
C LEU A 125 -16.22 7.42 7.06
N TYR A 126 -16.19 6.46 6.14
CA TYR A 126 -17.37 5.66 5.79
C TYR A 126 -17.93 4.92 7.01
N ILE A 127 -17.08 4.25 7.80
CA ILE A 127 -17.52 3.50 8.98
C ILE A 127 -18.15 4.43 10.01
N ILE A 128 -17.57 5.61 10.24
CA ILE A 128 -18.08 6.61 11.19
C ILE A 128 -19.46 7.11 10.74
N ILE A 129 -19.64 7.40 9.45
CA ILE A 129 -20.93 7.85 8.90
C ILE A 129 -21.97 6.73 8.94
N ALA A 130 -21.59 5.51 8.58
CA ALA A 130 -22.50 4.37 8.53
C ALA A 130 -22.87 3.83 9.93
N ASN A 131 -22.04 4.07 10.95
CA ASN A 131 -22.24 3.58 12.32
C ASN A 131 -22.03 4.71 13.34
N PRO A 132 -22.95 5.67 13.44
CA PRO A 132 -22.79 6.84 14.33
C PRO A 132 -22.66 6.44 15.81
N ASP A 133 -23.27 5.32 16.22
CA ASP A 133 -23.23 4.83 17.61
C ASP A 133 -21.94 4.07 17.96
N TYR A 134 -21.08 3.79 16.98
CA TYR A 134 -19.84 3.06 17.21
C TYR A 134 -18.89 3.83 18.15
N ALA A 135 -18.64 3.32 19.35
CA ALA A 135 -17.74 3.96 20.32
C ALA A 135 -16.32 3.37 20.25
N LEU A 136 -15.35 4.19 19.88
CA LEU A 136 -13.94 3.79 19.82
C LEU A 136 -13.36 3.66 21.23
N THR A 137 -12.72 2.53 21.53
CA THR A 137 -12.06 2.34 22.82
C THR A 137 -10.68 3.00 22.83
N ILE A 138 -10.51 4.00 23.70
CA ILE A 138 -9.26 4.71 23.92
C ILE A 138 -8.84 4.51 25.38
N PHE A 139 -7.67 3.92 25.60
CA PHE A 139 -7.10 3.64 26.93
C PHE A 139 -8.13 3.04 27.89
N CYS A 140 -8.77 1.95 27.46
CA CYS A 140 -9.79 1.22 28.23
C CYS A 140 -11.10 1.97 28.48
N THR A 141 -11.27 3.17 27.93
CA THR A 141 -12.48 3.99 28.06
C THR A 141 -13.17 4.18 26.71
N LYS A 142 -14.47 4.50 26.74
CA LYS A 142 -15.27 4.81 25.56
C LYS A 142 -15.79 6.25 25.70
N PRO A 143 -15.06 7.26 25.19
CA PRO A 143 -15.49 8.64 25.28
C PRO A 143 -16.81 8.84 24.52
N ALA A 144 -17.73 9.60 25.12
CA ALA A 144 -19.05 9.89 24.57
C ALA A 144 -19.19 11.38 24.20
N GLY A 145 -20.30 11.74 23.54
CA GLY A 145 -20.59 13.12 23.14
C GLY A 145 -19.51 13.71 22.22
N LEU A 146 -19.17 14.98 22.44
CA LEU A 146 -18.15 15.69 21.66
C LEU A 146 -16.79 14.98 21.67
N TRP A 147 -16.36 14.48 22.82
CA TRP A 147 -15.09 13.76 22.96
C TRP A 147 -15.08 12.45 22.19
N GLY A 148 -16.21 11.73 22.16
CA GLY A 148 -16.40 10.56 21.31
C GLY A 148 -16.34 10.90 19.83
N GLY A 149 -16.92 12.02 19.42
CA GLY A 149 -16.83 12.53 18.05
C GLY A 149 -15.40 12.87 17.63
N LEU A 150 -14.66 13.60 18.47
CA LEU A 150 -13.27 13.97 18.22
C LEU A 150 -12.35 12.73 18.19
N ALA A 151 -12.55 11.79 19.10
CA ALA A 151 -11.86 10.50 19.13
C ALA A 151 -12.02 9.72 17.81
N LYS A 152 -13.22 9.71 17.23
CA LYS A 152 -13.48 9.08 15.93
C LYS A 152 -12.83 9.86 14.79
N ALA A 153 -12.96 11.19 14.76
CA ALA A 153 -12.44 12.05 13.70
C ALA A 153 -10.90 12.09 13.64
N GLN A 154 -10.23 11.78 14.75
CA GLN A 154 -8.77 11.73 14.84
C GLN A 154 -8.17 10.76 13.81
N SER A 155 -8.70 9.54 13.70
CA SER A 155 -8.15 8.50 12.81
C SER A 155 -8.15 8.90 11.32
N PRO A 156 -9.28 9.24 10.69
CA PRO A 156 -9.30 9.63 9.28
C PRO A 156 -8.48 10.88 9.01
N THR A 157 -8.42 11.83 9.95
CA THR A 157 -7.61 13.05 9.82
C THR A 157 -6.12 12.70 9.75
N LEU A 158 -5.63 11.91 10.71
CA LEU A 158 -4.22 11.52 10.76
C LEU A 158 -3.84 10.63 9.58
N HIS A 159 -4.68 9.66 9.23
CA HIS A 159 -4.50 8.83 8.04
C HIS A 159 -4.42 9.67 6.75
N THR A 160 -5.23 10.72 6.62
CA THR A 160 -5.19 11.62 5.46
C THR A 160 -3.86 12.38 5.39
N LEU A 161 -3.45 13.00 6.50
CA LEU A 161 -2.20 13.77 6.56
C LEU A 161 -0.97 12.88 6.32
N ILE A 162 -0.91 11.73 6.99
CA ILE A 162 0.17 10.75 6.82
C ILE A 162 0.19 10.23 5.38
N GLY A 163 -0.98 9.88 4.83
CA GLY A 163 -1.08 9.35 3.48
C GLY A 163 -0.60 10.35 2.43
N TYR A 164 -1.07 11.60 2.50
CA TYR A 164 -0.61 12.68 1.64
C TYR A 164 0.90 12.93 1.78
N GLY A 165 1.37 13.00 3.03
CA GLY A 165 2.77 13.23 3.33
C GLY A 165 3.69 12.11 2.83
N PHE A 166 3.29 10.84 2.91
CA PHE A 166 4.03 9.70 2.36
C PHE A 166 4.04 9.69 0.84
N MET A 167 2.92 10.00 0.17
CA MET A 167 2.90 10.11 -1.30
C MET A 167 3.85 11.21 -1.81
N ARG A 168 3.95 12.31 -1.06
CA ARG A 168 4.86 13.43 -1.34
C ARG A 168 6.24 13.27 -0.71
N LEU A 169 6.49 12.18 0.03
CA LEU A 169 7.73 11.89 0.77
C LEU A 169 8.20 13.07 1.64
N ARG A 170 7.27 13.71 2.36
CA ARG A 170 7.55 14.85 3.25
C ARG A 170 8.03 14.40 4.63
N ARG A 171 9.13 14.99 5.13
CA ARG A 171 9.73 14.65 6.42
C ARG A 171 8.79 14.83 7.62
N TRP A 172 7.95 15.87 7.64
CA TRP A 172 6.96 16.06 8.69
C TRP A 172 5.99 14.88 8.82
N SER A 173 5.73 14.17 7.72
CA SER A 173 4.83 13.02 7.70
C SER A 173 5.41 11.81 8.41
N LEU A 174 6.74 11.65 8.39
CA LEU A 174 7.42 10.61 9.14
C LEU A 174 7.24 10.84 10.65
N LEU A 175 7.43 12.09 11.10
CA LEU A 175 7.21 12.44 12.51
C LEU A 175 5.76 12.21 12.93
N LEU A 176 4.81 12.65 12.10
CA LEU A 176 3.39 12.44 12.35
C LEU A 176 3.03 10.95 12.40
N TYR A 177 3.56 10.15 11.47
CA TYR A 177 3.40 8.69 11.47
C TYR A 177 3.95 8.07 12.75
N LEU A 178 5.15 8.44 13.19
CA LEU A 178 5.78 7.87 14.39
C LEU A 178 5.01 8.23 15.66
N ALA A 179 4.54 9.48 15.78
CA ALA A 179 3.69 9.89 16.89
C ALA A 179 2.38 9.09 16.92
N TYR A 180 1.75 8.91 15.76
CA TYR A 180 0.51 8.17 15.66
C TYR A 180 0.70 6.67 15.88
N ALA A 181 1.79 6.08 15.40
CA ALA A 181 2.17 4.70 15.67
C ALA A 181 2.42 4.49 17.18
N ALA A 182 3.15 5.38 17.83
CA ALA A 182 3.36 5.34 19.28
C ALA A 182 2.03 5.39 20.05
N PHE A 183 1.12 6.29 19.67
CA PHE A 183 -0.24 6.33 20.22
C PHE A 183 -0.98 5.01 20.00
N GLY A 184 -0.94 4.46 18.79
CA GLY A 184 -1.56 3.18 18.44
C GLY A 184 -1.02 2.03 19.30
N PHE A 185 0.30 1.96 19.51
CA PHE A 185 0.93 0.98 20.39
C PHE A 185 0.48 1.12 21.84
N LEU A 186 0.54 2.33 22.39
CA LEU A 186 0.16 2.58 23.78
C LEU A 186 -1.31 2.25 24.00
N ASN A 187 -2.20 2.70 23.09
CA ASN A 187 -3.62 2.42 23.18
C ASN A 187 -3.93 0.93 23.04
N ALA A 188 -3.31 0.24 22.08
CA ALA A 188 -3.52 -1.19 21.88
C ALA A 188 -2.97 -2.00 23.07
N THR A 189 -1.80 -1.67 23.61
CA THR A 189 -1.23 -2.33 24.79
C THR A 189 -2.08 -2.10 26.04
N ALA A 190 -2.52 -0.87 26.30
CA ALA A 190 -3.42 -0.58 27.40
C ALA A 190 -4.73 -1.37 27.29
N ASN A 191 -5.35 -1.37 26.11
CA ASN A 191 -6.55 -2.15 25.86
C ASN A 191 -6.30 -3.67 25.99
N TYR A 192 -5.12 -4.16 25.59
CA TYR A 192 -4.70 -5.55 25.79
C TYR A 192 -4.60 -5.90 27.28
N ALA A 193 -4.04 -5.02 28.09
CA ALA A 193 -3.96 -5.19 29.53
C ALA A 193 -5.34 -5.21 30.20
N CYS A 194 -6.27 -4.34 29.78
CA CYS A 194 -7.60 -4.26 30.39
C CYS A 194 -8.56 -5.37 29.95
N PHE A 195 -8.56 -5.71 28.65
CA PHE A 195 -9.56 -6.63 28.07
C PHE A 195 -8.99 -8.00 27.69
N GLY A 196 -7.68 -8.23 27.91
CA GLY A 196 -7.00 -9.46 27.55
C GLY A 196 -6.76 -9.63 26.05
N TYR A 197 -6.55 -10.89 25.65
CA TYR A 197 -6.25 -11.26 24.27
C TYR A 197 -7.44 -10.95 23.34
N GLY A 198 -7.13 -10.32 22.21
CA GLY A 198 -8.07 -10.12 21.12
C GLY A 198 -7.36 -10.28 19.78
N ARG A 199 -7.82 -11.23 18.96
CA ARG A 199 -7.20 -11.57 17.65
C ARG A 199 -6.87 -10.34 16.80
N VAL A 200 -7.84 -9.43 16.64
CA VAL A 200 -7.69 -8.20 15.85
C VAL A 200 -6.61 -7.29 16.43
N ARG A 201 -6.59 -7.13 17.77
CA ARG A 201 -5.63 -6.29 18.48
C ARG A 201 -4.21 -6.84 18.37
N THR A 202 -4.05 -8.16 18.47
CA THR A 202 -2.75 -8.82 18.29
C THR A 202 -2.23 -8.65 16.87
N VAL A 203 -3.08 -8.87 15.86
CA VAL A 203 -2.69 -8.65 14.45
C VAL A 203 -2.34 -7.17 14.21
N PHE A 204 -3.12 -6.23 14.76
CA PHE A 204 -2.82 -4.81 14.68
C PHE A 204 -1.45 -4.46 15.29
N LEU A 205 -1.13 -4.96 16.48
CA LEU A 205 0.16 -4.71 17.13
C LEU A 205 1.34 -5.25 16.31
N LEU A 206 1.23 -6.49 15.82
CA LEU A 206 2.29 -7.12 15.02
C LEU A 206 2.50 -6.39 13.69
N THR A 207 1.41 -6.04 13.01
CA THR A 207 1.48 -5.32 11.73
C THR A 207 2.00 -3.90 11.91
N LEU A 208 1.53 -3.18 12.93
CA LEU A 208 2.04 -1.85 13.27
C LEU A 208 3.55 -1.87 13.55
N ALA A 209 4.04 -2.90 14.25
CA ALA A 209 5.47 -3.08 14.49
C ALA A 209 6.25 -3.31 13.21
N ALA A 210 5.79 -4.24 12.37
CA ALA A 210 6.44 -4.56 11.11
C ALA A 210 6.48 -3.34 10.16
N PHE A 211 5.35 -2.64 9.98
CA PHE A 211 5.29 -1.44 9.14
C PHE A 211 6.13 -0.29 9.72
N THR A 212 6.15 -0.12 11.05
CA THR A 212 6.98 0.93 11.68
C THR A 212 8.47 0.65 11.50
N ALA A 213 8.90 -0.60 11.72
CA ALA A 213 10.28 -1.00 11.46
C ALA A 213 10.66 -0.77 9.98
N TYR A 214 9.76 -1.13 9.06
CA TYR A 214 9.96 -0.92 7.63
C TYR A 214 10.08 0.58 7.26
N VAL A 215 9.17 1.41 7.75
CA VAL A 215 9.18 2.86 7.50
C VAL A 215 10.45 3.50 8.06
N LEU A 216 10.88 3.10 9.26
CA LEU A 216 12.14 3.54 9.85
C LEU A 216 13.35 3.12 9.03
N TRP A 217 13.36 1.90 8.48
CA TRP A 217 14.41 1.46 7.55
C TRP A 217 14.43 2.30 6.28
N ARG A 218 13.25 2.69 5.76
CA ARG A 218 13.10 3.54 4.57
C ARG A 218 13.10 5.05 4.86
N ARG A 219 13.45 5.48 6.08
CA ARG A 219 13.39 6.91 6.49
C ARG A 219 14.16 7.86 5.57
N GLN A 220 15.26 7.41 4.97
CA GLN A 220 16.09 8.20 4.06
C GLN A 220 15.32 8.68 2.81
N CYS A 221 14.21 8.03 2.45
CA CYS A 221 13.35 8.45 1.35
C CYS A 221 12.68 9.80 1.61
N PHE A 222 12.49 10.19 2.88
CA PHE A 222 11.86 11.45 3.27
C PHE A 222 12.84 12.63 3.30
N ASP A 223 14.15 12.37 3.39
CA ASP A 223 15.19 13.40 3.40
C ASP A 223 15.64 13.79 1.97
N ALA A 224 15.57 12.86 1.02
CA ALA A 224 16.14 13.03 -0.32
C ALA A 224 15.50 14.13 -1.18
N ILE A 225 14.24 14.48 -0.91
CA ILE A 225 13.52 15.51 -1.69
C ILE A 225 13.82 16.92 -1.20
N GLU A 226 14.11 17.12 0.10
CA GLU A 226 14.43 18.45 0.64
C GLU A 226 15.79 18.98 0.18
N VAL A 227 16.74 18.09 -0.16
CA VAL A 227 18.10 18.48 -0.56
C VAL A 227 18.24 18.67 -2.08
N GLY A 228 17.17 18.44 -2.87
CA GLY A 228 17.21 18.64 -4.33
C GLY A 228 18.18 17.70 -5.07
N ILE A 229 18.65 16.62 -4.43
CA ILE A 229 19.56 15.67 -5.06
C ILE A 229 18.72 14.66 -5.87
N PRO A 230 18.83 14.65 -7.21
CA PRO A 230 18.20 13.61 -8.02
C PRO A 230 18.90 12.28 -7.71
N ARG A 231 18.15 11.29 -7.21
CA ARG A 231 18.66 9.92 -7.15
C ARG A 231 18.65 9.33 -8.57
N LEU A 232 19.83 8.94 -9.04
CA LEU A 232 20.12 8.20 -10.27
C LEU A 232 19.28 6.92 -10.41
#